data_AF-A0A0W8DJI0-F1
#
_entry.id   AF-A0A0W8DJI0-F1
#
_cell.length_a   1.000
_cell.length_b   1.000
_cell.length_c   1.000
_cell.angle_alpha   90.00
_cell.angle_beta   90.00
_cell.angle_gamma   90.00
#
_symmetry.space_group_name_H-M   'P 1'
#
loop_
_entity.id
_entity.type
_entity.pdbx_description
1 polymer ?
#
loop_
_entity_poly.entity_id
_entity_poly.type
_entity_poly.pdbx_seq_one_letter_code
_entity_poly.pdbx_strand_id
1 'polypeptide(L)'
;MGAPRWKQEQHEALVAQLAAIKQRQQSLREDSLAFAKSPSAPEKAAAQRSLRSLRQLTPEVTVLCAQTGAVVERVANANDVAEKMTREVRRLDVIQSRLGVALEQSAQLLTLRNALAGIRRAMQQQRYPEAATFLQTLKNIEQQMPLDVADKLRVDTIENDLKGVIEGAFEEGLRAGDPRQVQTYAPLFKAVGKDYEEHGLVMLLEHIQRTLEQTLKRERDPRVALSSAGSSSSRRNPVQYELTEAMFTFNEANDPFAHAFVRGLRSLLAAFRGSLSRSNYRAIVHGVALYSATQLESWFLSKVTRVNQLGALQFDKDIRVISTFLSGEGGAGEEVREAFATLTQLAEVLNVDTPQDVLDVYGRRRRGVAWTLPAARVKEVLSRRVEFADASINKLVLK
;
A
#
# COMPACT_ATOMS: atom_id res chain seq x y z
N MET A 1 118.61 74.96 -55.13
CA MET A 1 118.99 73.52 -55.07
C MET A 1 117.71 72.69 -55.21
N GLY A 2 117.67 71.72 -56.13
CA GLY A 2 116.49 70.90 -56.39
C GLY A 2 116.28 69.79 -55.35
N ALA A 3 115.03 69.45 -55.04
CA ALA A 3 114.70 68.29 -54.20
C ALA A 3 114.69 66.98 -55.05
N PRO A 4 115.28 65.85 -54.57
CA PRO A 4 115.48 64.61 -55.35
C PRO A 4 114.30 63.59 -55.38
N ARG A 5 114.34 62.70 -56.39
CA ARG A 5 113.23 61.97 -57.07
C ARG A 5 112.56 60.75 -56.39
N TRP A 6 113.19 59.96 -55.53
CA TRP A 6 112.51 58.78 -54.92
C TRP A 6 111.42 59.16 -53.90
N LYS A 7 111.61 60.32 -53.26
CA LYS A 7 110.57 60.98 -52.47
C LYS A 7 109.46 61.54 -53.34
N GLN A 8 109.68 61.77 -54.63
CA GLN A 8 108.64 62.32 -55.51
C GLN A 8 107.62 61.24 -55.90
N GLU A 9 108.05 60.02 -56.23
CA GLU A 9 107.12 58.95 -56.63
C GLU A 9 106.25 58.42 -55.48
N GLN A 10 106.81 58.24 -54.27
CA GLN A 10 106.02 57.87 -53.08
C GLN A 10 105.09 59.00 -52.65
N HIS A 11 105.51 60.24 -52.83
CA HIS A 11 104.68 61.41 -52.54
C HIS A 11 103.58 61.56 -53.59
N GLU A 12 103.83 61.28 -54.87
CA GLU A 12 102.83 61.28 -55.94
C GLU A 12 101.76 60.18 -55.74
N ALA A 13 102.15 58.96 -55.34
CA ALA A 13 101.20 57.87 -55.08
C ALA A 13 100.32 58.12 -53.85
N LEU A 14 100.91 58.62 -52.74
CA LEU A 14 100.14 59.03 -51.56
C LEU A 14 99.27 60.25 -51.84
N VAL A 15 99.72 61.19 -52.68
CA VAL A 15 98.93 62.33 -53.14
C VAL A 15 97.75 61.87 -54.00
N ALA A 16 97.92 60.86 -54.85
CA ALA A 16 96.84 60.28 -55.66
C ALA A 16 95.80 59.53 -54.81
N GLN A 17 96.21 58.73 -53.82
CA GLN A 17 95.27 58.08 -52.89
C GLN A 17 94.56 59.09 -51.98
N LEU A 18 95.28 60.12 -51.49
CA LEU A 18 94.67 61.23 -50.77
C LEU A 18 93.70 62.02 -51.65
N ALA A 19 93.98 62.17 -52.94
CA ALA A 19 93.05 62.79 -53.89
C ALA A 19 91.79 61.94 -54.09
N ALA A 20 91.92 60.62 -54.27
CA ALA A 20 90.78 59.71 -54.42
C ALA A 20 89.92 59.65 -53.15
N ILE A 21 90.55 59.60 -51.96
CA ILE A 21 89.83 59.63 -50.68
C ILE A 21 89.15 61.00 -50.47
N LYS A 22 89.83 62.11 -50.79
CA LYS A 22 89.22 63.45 -50.75
C LYS A 22 88.03 63.55 -51.68
N GLN A 23 88.11 62.98 -52.89
CA GLN A 23 87.04 63.02 -53.87
C GLN A 23 85.84 62.14 -53.46
N ARG A 24 86.07 60.95 -52.90
CA ARG A 24 85.03 60.09 -52.30
C ARG A 24 84.38 60.74 -51.08
N GLN A 25 85.19 61.41 -50.24
CA GLN A 25 84.70 62.12 -49.07
C GLN A 25 83.94 63.38 -49.49
N GLN A 26 84.33 64.05 -50.58
CA GLN A 26 83.56 65.13 -51.20
C GLN A 26 82.25 64.61 -51.78
N SER A 27 82.23 63.52 -52.54
CA SER A 27 80.98 62.98 -53.09
C SER A 27 80.01 62.54 -51.99
N LEU A 28 80.48 61.84 -50.96
CA LEU A 28 79.64 61.47 -49.81
C LEU A 28 79.21 62.69 -48.98
N ARG A 29 80.07 63.71 -48.85
CA ARG A 29 79.69 64.98 -48.22
C ARG A 29 78.67 65.75 -49.06
N GLU A 30 78.80 65.73 -50.37
CA GLU A 30 77.86 66.35 -51.31
C GLU A 30 76.52 65.61 -51.32
N ASP A 31 76.51 64.28 -51.31
CA ASP A 31 75.32 63.46 -51.21
C ASP A 31 74.61 63.62 -49.85
N SER A 32 75.36 63.67 -48.75
CA SER A 32 74.81 63.93 -47.41
C SER A 32 74.36 65.38 -47.23
N LEU A 33 75.06 66.36 -47.82
CA LEU A 33 74.61 67.76 -47.90
C LEU A 33 73.37 67.89 -48.78
N ALA A 34 73.29 67.16 -49.89
CA ALA A 34 72.14 67.12 -50.78
C ALA A 34 70.94 66.47 -50.07
N PHE A 35 71.15 65.39 -49.31
CA PHE A 35 70.12 64.78 -48.47
C PHE A 35 69.69 65.67 -47.29
N ALA A 36 70.61 66.44 -46.69
CA ALA A 36 70.31 67.39 -45.62
C ALA A 36 69.60 68.66 -46.12
N LYS A 37 69.98 69.17 -47.29
CA LYS A 37 69.42 70.37 -47.92
C LYS A 37 68.16 70.11 -48.75
N SER A 38 67.94 68.90 -49.26
CA SER A 38 66.70 68.54 -49.97
C SER A 38 65.55 68.33 -48.98
N PRO A 39 64.48 69.13 -49.04
CA PRO A 39 63.33 68.99 -48.14
C PRO A 39 62.48 67.75 -48.43
N SER A 40 62.68 67.09 -49.58
CA SER A 40 61.80 66.06 -50.16
C SER A 40 62.48 64.71 -50.43
N ALA A 41 63.58 64.37 -49.74
CA ALA A 41 64.16 63.03 -49.84
C ALA A 41 63.08 61.95 -49.56
N PRO A 42 62.98 60.87 -50.36
CA PRO A 42 61.82 59.96 -50.34
C PRO A 42 61.60 59.31 -48.97
N GLU A 43 62.67 58.98 -48.24
CA GLU A 43 62.61 58.43 -46.88
C GLU A 43 62.13 59.46 -45.85
N LYS A 44 62.60 60.72 -45.93
CA LYS A 44 62.13 61.82 -45.06
C LYS A 44 60.67 62.16 -45.36
N ALA A 45 60.28 62.17 -46.62
CA ALA A 45 58.90 62.39 -47.04
C ALA A 45 57.98 61.23 -46.60
N ALA A 46 58.44 59.97 -46.70
CA ALA A 46 57.72 58.82 -46.19
C ALA A 46 57.56 58.88 -44.66
N ALA A 47 58.64 59.16 -43.92
CA ALA A 47 58.58 59.35 -42.47
C ALA A 47 57.68 60.52 -42.08
N GLN A 48 57.75 61.66 -42.77
CA GLN A 48 56.85 62.79 -42.54
C GLN A 48 55.39 62.48 -42.88
N ARG A 49 55.10 61.70 -43.93
CA ARG A 49 53.74 61.24 -44.24
C ARG A 49 53.22 60.31 -43.15
N SER A 50 54.02 59.35 -42.70
CA SER A 50 53.66 58.46 -41.59
C SER A 50 53.44 59.25 -40.29
N LEU A 51 54.30 60.22 -39.98
CA LEU A 51 54.20 61.05 -38.77
C LEU A 51 53.02 62.04 -38.84
N ARG A 52 52.68 62.55 -40.04
CA ARG A 52 51.44 63.31 -40.27
C ARG A 52 50.20 62.44 -40.13
N SER A 53 50.20 61.23 -40.69
CA SER A 53 49.12 60.25 -40.52
C SER A 53 48.92 59.90 -39.06
N LEU A 54 50.00 59.61 -38.33
CA LEU A 54 49.94 59.32 -36.88
C LEU A 54 49.43 60.54 -36.10
N ARG A 55 49.87 61.76 -36.44
CA ARG A 55 49.36 63.00 -35.83
C ARG A 55 47.90 63.29 -36.16
N GLN A 56 47.41 62.89 -37.34
CA GLN A 56 45.99 63.01 -37.71
C GLN A 56 45.13 61.97 -36.99
N LEU A 57 45.66 60.75 -36.79
CA LEU A 57 44.98 59.68 -36.04
C LEU A 57 45.05 59.87 -34.51
N THR A 58 46.05 60.59 -33.99
CA THR A 58 46.17 60.85 -32.54
C THR A 58 44.92 61.49 -31.93
N PRO A 59 44.33 62.59 -32.47
CA PRO A 59 43.11 63.16 -31.93
C PRO A 59 41.89 62.24 -32.10
N GLU A 60 41.82 61.45 -33.17
CA GLU A 60 40.73 60.48 -33.35
C GLU A 60 40.81 59.38 -32.28
N VAL A 61 42.01 58.86 -32.00
CA VAL A 61 42.23 57.86 -30.95
C VAL A 61 41.96 58.44 -29.56
N THR A 62 42.35 59.69 -29.26
CA THR A 62 42.05 60.28 -27.95
C THR A 62 40.55 60.51 -27.75
N VAL A 63 39.83 60.96 -28.79
CA VAL A 63 38.37 61.09 -28.75
C VAL A 63 37.72 59.72 -28.59
N LEU A 64 38.17 58.70 -29.31
CA LEU A 64 37.63 57.35 -29.25
C LEU A 64 37.91 56.72 -27.87
N CYS A 65 39.08 56.94 -27.27
CA CYS A 65 39.37 56.56 -25.89
C CYS A 65 38.47 57.28 -24.88
N ALA A 66 38.22 58.58 -25.03
CA ALA A 66 37.32 59.33 -24.16
C ALA A 66 35.86 58.85 -24.29
N GLN A 67 35.40 58.60 -25.51
CA GLN A 67 34.07 58.02 -25.77
C GLN A 67 33.95 56.61 -25.20
N THR A 68 34.98 55.78 -25.35
CA THR A 68 35.01 54.42 -24.79
C THR A 68 35.00 54.47 -23.27
N GLY A 69 35.74 55.38 -22.63
CA GLY A 69 35.68 55.59 -21.18
C GLY A 69 34.28 55.97 -20.70
N ALA A 70 33.62 56.90 -21.38
CA ALA A 70 32.24 57.30 -21.06
C ALA A 70 31.24 56.13 -21.25
N VAL A 71 31.43 55.27 -22.25
CA VAL A 71 30.61 54.07 -22.44
C VAL A 71 30.86 53.07 -21.31
N VAL A 72 32.11 52.82 -20.93
CA VAL A 72 32.46 51.92 -19.82
C VAL A 72 31.81 52.39 -18.51
N GLU A 73 31.85 53.69 -18.23
CA GLU A 73 31.19 54.26 -17.04
C GLU A 73 29.68 54.06 -17.07
N ARG A 74 29.03 54.29 -18.23
CA ARG A 74 27.58 54.03 -18.38
C ARG A 74 27.24 52.55 -18.21
N VAL A 75 28.08 51.64 -18.73
CA VAL A 75 27.90 50.20 -18.57
C VAL A 75 28.06 49.79 -17.11
N ALA A 76 29.05 50.34 -16.40
CA ALA A 76 29.23 50.10 -14.97
C ALA A 76 28.01 50.58 -14.15
N ASN A 77 27.55 51.81 -14.40
CA ASN A 77 26.36 52.36 -13.75
C ASN A 77 25.09 51.54 -14.06
N ALA A 78 24.93 51.06 -15.30
CA ALA A 78 23.82 50.19 -15.68
C ALA A 78 23.91 48.82 -14.99
N ASN A 79 25.11 48.25 -14.87
CA ASN A 79 25.34 47.00 -14.16
C ASN A 79 25.00 47.13 -12.66
N ASP A 80 25.39 48.23 -12.02
CA ASP A 80 25.06 48.49 -10.61
C ASP A 80 23.55 48.61 -10.37
N VAL A 81 22.82 49.26 -11.29
CA VAL A 81 21.35 49.33 -11.22
C VAL A 81 20.73 47.96 -11.46
N ALA A 82 21.22 47.20 -12.44
CA ALA A 82 20.75 45.84 -12.72
C ALA A 82 21.00 44.90 -11.53
N GLU A 83 22.14 45.01 -10.85
CA GLU A 83 22.43 44.24 -9.63
C GLU A 83 21.46 44.58 -8.49
N LYS A 84 21.21 45.88 -8.25
CA LYS A 84 20.25 46.33 -7.23
C LYS A 84 18.85 45.80 -7.53
N MET A 85 18.41 45.91 -8.79
CA MET A 85 17.11 45.40 -9.22
C MET A 85 17.04 43.88 -9.04
N THR A 86 18.07 43.14 -9.45
CA THR A 86 18.14 41.68 -9.30
C THR A 86 18.08 41.26 -7.82
N ARG A 87 18.71 42.03 -6.92
CA ARG A 87 18.66 41.77 -5.48
C ARG A 87 17.26 41.96 -4.90
N GLU A 88 16.56 43.03 -5.28
CA GLU A 88 15.19 43.27 -4.84
C GLU A 88 14.22 42.24 -5.41
N VAL A 89 14.38 41.81 -6.67
CA VAL A 89 13.57 40.73 -7.26
C VAL A 89 13.77 39.43 -6.48
N ARG A 90 15.02 39.02 -6.20
CA ARG A 90 15.30 37.83 -5.38
C ARG A 90 14.69 37.93 -3.98
N ARG A 91 14.73 39.12 -3.37
CA ARG A 91 14.11 39.36 -2.05
C ARG A 91 12.60 39.19 -2.12
N LEU A 92 11.96 39.72 -3.17
CA LEU A 92 10.54 39.60 -3.41
C LEU A 92 10.13 38.14 -3.65
N ASP A 93 10.92 37.37 -4.39
CA ASP A 93 10.68 35.95 -4.64
C ASP A 93 10.68 35.14 -3.32
N VAL A 94 11.63 35.41 -2.42
CA VAL A 94 11.66 34.76 -1.09
C VAL A 94 10.43 35.11 -0.27
N ILE A 95 9.97 36.37 -0.31
CA ILE A 95 8.76 36.80 0.39
C ILE A 95 7.52 36.12 -0.21
N GLN A 96 7.41 36.09 -1.55
CA GLN A 96 6.31 35.42 -2.24
C GLN A 96 6.27 33.92 -1.96
N SER A 97 7.42 33.25 -1.95
CA SER A 97 7.51 31.83 -1.60
C SER A 97 7.02 31.58 -0.17
N ARG A 98 7.47 32.38 0.80
CA ARG A 98 7.02 32.27 2.21
C ARG A 98 5.53 32.59 2.37
N LEU A 99 5.03 33.59 1.66
CA LEU A 99 3.62 33.94 1.65
C LEU A 99 2.78 32.80 1.03
N GLY A 100 3.28 32.16 -0.03
CA GLY A 100 2.65 31.00 -0.65
C GLY A 100 2.47 29.84 0.33
N VAL A 101 3.52 29.50 1.09
CA VAL A 101 3.46 28.46 2.12
C VAL A 101 2.46 28.84 3.23
N ALA A 102 2.48 30.09 3.70
CA ALA A 102 1.55 30.56 4.73
C ALA A 102 0.08 30.55 4.26
N LEU A 103 -0.17 30.90 2.99
CA LEU A 103 -1.50 30.85 2.38
C LEU A 103 -2.00 29.40 2.24
N GLU A 104 -1.13 28.48 1.82
CA GLU A 104 -1.47 27.06 1.72
C GLU A 104 -1.80 26.47 3.10
N GLN A 105 -0.99 26.77 4.11
CA GLN A 105 -1.28 26.38 5.51
C GLN A 105 -2.61 26.97 6.00
N SER A 106 -2.89 28.25 5.71
CA SER A 106 -4.17 28.87 6.07
C SER A 106 -5.35 28.21 5.36
N ALA A 107 -5.20 27.80 4.09
CA ALA A 107 -6.23 27.09 3.35
C ALA A 107 -6.50 25.71 3.97
N GLN A 108 -5.45 24.98 4.34
CA GLN A 108 -5.56 23.67 5.02
C GLN A 108 -6.19 23.77 6.42
N LEU A 109 -5.90 24.83 7.19
CA LEU A 109 -6.58 25.08 8.46
C LEU A 109 -8.06 25.40 8.28
N LEU A 110 -8.42 26.13 7.22
CA LEU A 110 -9.80 26.41 6.89
C LEU A 110 -10.55 25.13 6.49
N THR A 111 -9.93 24.27 5.67
CA THR A 111 -10.54 22.97 5.30
C THR A 111 -10.71 22.08 6.52
N LEU A 112 -9.74 22.05 7.44
CA LEU A 112 -9.85 21.34 8.71
C LEU A 112 -11.03 21.84 9.55
N ARG A 113 -11.15 23.15 9.74
CA ARG A 113 -12.26 23.73 10.51
C ARG A 113 -13.61 23.44 9.85
N ASN A 114 -13.67 23.52 8.52
CA ASN A 114 -14.87 23.21 7.75
C ASN A 114 -15.24 21.72 7.84
N ALA A 115 -14.25 20.81 7.78
CA ALA A 115 -14.46 19.37 7.94
C ALA A 115 -14.92 19.02 9.36
N LEU A 116 -14.30 19.60 10.41
CA LEU A 116 -14.74 19.41 11.81
C LEU A 116 -16.18 19.90 12.03
N ALA A 117 -16.55 21.06 11.47
CA ALA A 117 -17.92 21.55 11.52
C ALA A 117 -18.87 20.67 10.68
N GLY A 118 -18.40 20.20 9.52
CA GLY A 118 -19.11 19.30 8.63
C GLY A 118 -19.46 17.97 9.30
N ILE A 119 -18.51 17.32 9.96
CA ILE A 119 -18.75 16.05 10.67
C ILE A 119 -19.78 16.26 11.77
N ARG A 120 -19.65 17.32 12.58
CA ARG A 120 -20.62 17.58 13.65
C ARG A 120 -22.05 17.76 13.10
N ARG A 121 -22.21 18.46 11.97
CA ARG A 121 -23.52 18.59 11.31
C ARG A 121 -24.01 17.26 10.75
N ALA A 122 -23.14 16.52 10.08
CA ALA A 122 -23.48 15.21 9.51
C ALA A 122 -23.90 14.22 10.59
N MET A 123 -23.21 14.22 11.74
CA MET A 123 -23.56 13.43 12.92
C MET A 123 -24.92 13.80 13.50
N GLN A 124 -25.23 15.10 13.61
CA GLN A 124 -26.54 15.59 14.06
C GLN A 124 -27.69 15.22 13.11
N GLN A 125 -27.41 15.17 11.80
CA GLN A 125 -28.38 14.85 10.77
C GLN A 125 -28.49 13.34 10.47
N GLN A 126 -27.79 12.50 11.24
CA GLN A 126 -27.70 11.04 11.03
C GLN A 126 -27.18 10.64 9.64
N ARG A 127 -26.38 11.52 9.01
CA ARG A 127 -25.74 11.31 7.71
C ARG A 127 -24.33 10.77 7.91
N TYR A 128 -24.24 9.56 8.45
CA TYR A 128 -22.98 8.86 8.72
C TYR A 128 -22.05 8.65 7.49
N PRO A 129 -22.54 8.42 6.25
CA PRO A 129 -21.64 8.35 5.10
C PRO A 129 -20.92 9.66 4.82
N GLU A 130 -21.60 10.80 4.95
CA GLU A 130 -20.98 12.12 4.80
C GLU A 130 -19.95 12.35 5.91
N ALA A 131 -20.28 11.99 7.16
CA ALA A 131 -19.36 12.07 8.29
C ALA A 131 -18.06 11.28 8.06
N ALA A 132 -18.15 10.08 7.49
CA ALA A 132 -17.00 9.25 7.17
C ALA A 132 -16.09 9.87 6.11
N THR A 133 -16.65 10.51 5.08
CA THR A 133 -15.85 11.23 4.07
C THR A 133 -15.08 12.40 4.67
N PHE A 134 -15.71 13.19 5.54
CA PHE A 134 -15.03 14.28 6.23
C PHE A 134 -13.93 13.75 7.18
N LEU A 135 -14.15 12.62 7.84
CA LEU A 135 -13.11 11.99 8.68
C LEU A 135 -11.91 11.54 7.84
N GLN A 136 -12.11 11.00 6.64
CA GLN A 136 -11.01 10.72 5.70
C GLN A 136 -10.27 11.98 5.28
N THR A 137 -10.97 13.08 5.01
CA THR A 137 -10.30 14.35 4.69
C THR A 137 -9.46 14.86 5.86
N LEU A 138 -9.92 14.68 7.10
CA LEU A 138 -9.16 15.04 8.30
C LEU A 138 -7.92 14.16 8.47
N LYS A 139 -8.03 12.84 8.27
CA LYS A 139 -6.88 11.92 8.33
C LYS A 139 -5.84 12.25 7.25
N ASN A 140 -6.27 12.65 6.06
CA ASN A 140 -5.35 13.10 5.00
C ASN A 140 -4.65 14.42 5.37
N ILE A 141 -5.34 15.36 6.02
CA ILE A 141 -4.75 16.62 6.50
C ILE A 141 -3.75 16.34 7.63
N GLU A 142 -4.08 15.44 8.57
CA GLU A 142 -3.18 15.06 9.67
C GLU A 142 -1.85 14.45 9.16
N GLN A 143 -1.88 13.70 8.05
CA GLN A 143 -0.65 13.19 7.42
C GLN A 143 0.24 14.29 6.85
N GLN A 144 -0.35 15.41 6.43
CA GLN A 144 0.36 16.53 5.81
C GLN A 144 0.81 17.58 6.84
N MET A 145 0.04 17.78 7.91
CA MET A 145 0.36 18.69 9.01
C MET A 145 0.02 18.06 10.37
N PRO A 146 0.99 18.01 11.31
CA PRO A 146 0.69 17.57 12.66
C PRO A 146 -0.28 18.54 13.33
N LEU A 147 -1.40 18.02 13.81
CA LEU A 147 -2.41 18.78 14.52
C LEU A 147 -1.93 19.14 15.93
N ASP A 148 -2.44 20.26 16.45
CA ASP A 148 -2.31 20.58 17.87
C ASP A 148 -3.03 19.54 18.74
N VAL A 149 -2.59 19.37 19.98
CA VAL A 149 -3.11 18.40 20.95
C VAL A 149 -4.63 18.57 21.13
N ALA A 150 -5.11 19.81 21.16
CA ALA A 150 -6.54 20.10 21.30
C ALA A 150 -7.37 19.67 20.08
N ASP A 151 -6.86 19.91 18.87
CA ASP A 151 -7.56 19.52 17.64
C ASP A 151 -7.52 18.00 17.44
N LYS A 152 -6.41 17.36 17.80
CA LYS A 152 -6.30 15.90 17.82
C LYS A 152 -7.31 15.24 18.76
N LEU A 153 -7.42 15.72 20.00
CA LEU A 153 -8.42 15.21 20.95
C LEU A 153 -9.86 15.38 20.43
N ARG A 154 -10.15 16.47 19.71
CA ARG A 154 -11.48 16.69 19.10
C ARG A 154 -11.74 15.71 17.96
N VAL A 155 -10.75 15.43 17.12
CA VAL A 155 -10.85 14.43 16.05
C VAL A 155 -11.06 13.04 16.66
N ASP A 156 -10.27 12.67 17.66
CA ASP A 156 -10.36 11.38 18.33
C ASP A 156 -11.72 11.16 19.00
N THR A 157 -12.25 12.20 19.67
CA THR A 157 -13.60 12.13 20.28
C THR A 157 -14.67 11.90 19.22
N ILE A 158 -14.61 12.66 18.11
CA ILE A 158 -15.56 12.53 17.00
C ILE A 158 -15.44 11.16 16.32
N GLU A 159 -14.22 10.65 16.17
CA GLU A 159 -13.97 9.32 15.62
C GLU A 159 -14.58 8.24 16.51
N ASN A 160 -14.38 8.32 17.83
CA ASN A 160 -14.95 7.36 18.78
C ASN A 160 -16.49 7.44 18.82
N ASP A 161 -17.07 8.64 18.78
CA ASP A 161 -18.51 8.83 18.71
C ASP A 161 -19.09 8.21 17.42
N LEU A 162 -18.42 8.42 16.27
CA LEU A 162 -18.84 7.83 15.00
C LEU A 162 -18.73 6.29 15.03
N LYS A 163 -17.65 5.74 15.61
CA LYS A 163 -17.49 4.29 15.80
C LYS A 163 -18.63 3.70 16.62
N GLY A 164 -18.93 4.29 17.79
CA GLY A 164 -20.00 3.79 18.66
C GLY A 164 -21.38 3.81 18.00
N VAL A 165 -21.67 4.84 17.20
CA VAL A 165 -22.95 4.91 16.45
C VAL A 165 -23.01 3.90 15.32
N ILE A 166 -21.91 3.72 14.58
CA ILE A 166 -21.84 2.71 13.51
C ILE A 166 -22.00 1.30 14.11
N GLU A 167 -21.30 0.99 15.20
CA GLU A 167 -21.42 -0.29 15.92
C GLU A 167 -22.85 -0.55 16.37
N GLY A 168 -23.48 0.41 17.06
CA GLY A 168 -24.85 0.26 17.55
C GLY A 168 -25.87 0.06 16.44
N ALA A 169 -25.82 0.89 15.40
CA ALA A 169 -26.74 0.80 14.26
C ALA A 169 -26.52 -0.48 13.44
N PHE A 170 -25.27 -0.92 13.33
CA PHE A 170 -24.94 -2.17 12.63
C PHE A 170 -25.40 -3.39 13.42
N GLU A 171 -25.18 -3.44 14.74
CA GLU A 171 -25.66 -4.53 15.59
C GLU A 171 -27.19 -4.61 15.60
N GLU A 172 -27.88 -3.45 15.62
CA GLU A 172 -29.33 -3.38 15.51
C GLU A 172 -29.82 -3.91 14.16
N GLY A 173 -29.17 -3.52 13.06
CA GLY A 173 -29.48 -4.03 11.72
C GLY A 173 -29.27 -5.53 11.60
N LEU A 174 -28.22 -6.08 12.23
CA LEU A 174 -27.99 -7.52 12.30
C LEU A 174 -29.06 -8.24 13.13
N ARG A 175 -29.43 -7.69 14.28
CA ARG A 175 -30.47 -8.25 15.16
C ARG A 175 -31.86 -8.24 14.51
N ALA A 176 -32.18 -7.18 13.77
CA ALA A 176 -33.43 -7.06 13.03
C ALA A 176 -33.44 -7.86 11.71
N GLY A 177 -32.26 -8.25 11.20
CA GLY A 177 -32.10 -8.91 9.92
C GLY A 177 -32.41 -8.01 8.72
N ASP A 178 -32.28 -6.69 8.86
CA ASP A 178 -32.53 -5.74 7.77
C ASP A 178 -31.30 -5.61 6.87
N PRO A 179 -31.34 -6.14 5.63
CA PRO A 179 -30.19 -6.09 4.72
C PRO A 179 -29.82 -4.66 4.30
N ARG A 180 -30.76 -3.69 4.36
CA ARG A 180 -30.50 -2.31 3.94
C ARG A 180 -29.61 -1.56 4.92
N GLN A 181 -29.85 -1.75 6.21
CA GLN A 181 -29.00 -1.17 7.26
C GLN A 181 -27.59 -1.76 7.18
N VAL A 182 -27.47 -3.09 7.11
CA VAL A 182 -26.16 -3.77 7.00
C VAL A 182 -25.38 -3.27 5.77
N GLN A 183 -26.03 -3.11 4.61
CA GLN A 183 -25.40 -2.58 3.40
C GLN A 183 -25.00 -1.10 3.50
N THR A 184 -25.72 -0.30 4.28
CA THR A 184 -25.43 1.13 4.44
C THR A 184 -24.24 1.36 5.39
N TYR A 185 -24.17 0.60 6.49
CA TYR A 185 -23.15 0.78 7.52
C TYR A 185 -21.87 -0.05 7.26
N ALA A 186 -21.94 -1.19 6.57
CA ALA A 186 -20.75 -2.01 6.29
C ALA A 186 -19.61 -1.26 5.57
N PRO A 187 -19.86 -0.41 4.55
CA PRO A 187 -18.80 0.38 3.91
C PRO A 187 -18.18 1.43 4.84
N LEU A 188 -18.90 1.86 5.88
CA LEU A 188 -18.42 2.88 6.82
C LEU A 188 -17.30 2.36 7.71
N PHE A 189 -17.28 1.05 8.01
CA PHE A 189 -16.17 0.44 8.77
C PHE A 189 -14.83 0.66 8.06
N LYS A 190 -14.78 0.42 6.75
CA LYS A 190 -13.60 0.68 5.92
C LYS A 190 -13.26 2.17 5.85
N ALA A 191 -14.27 3.03 5.83
CA ALA A 191 -14.08 4.46 5.69
C ALA A 191 -13.47 5.10 6.95
N VAL A 192 -13.82 4.59 8.14
CA VAL A 192 -13.28 5.06 9.42
C VAL A 192 -11.83 4.61 9.62
N GLY A 193 -11.46 3.39 9.22
CA GLY A 193 -10.07 2.95 9.26
C GLY A 193 -9.87 1.50 8.83
N LYS A 194 -8.63 1.15 8.47
CA LYS A 194 -8.28 -0.23 8.08
C LYS A 194 -8.45 -1.21 9.25
N ASP A 195 -7.96 -0.85 10.43
CA ASP A 195 -8.10 -1.68 11.65
C ASP A 195 -9.57 -1.85 12.06
N TYR A 196 -10.41 -0.88 11.68
CA TYR A 196 -11.84 -0.88 12.01
C TYR A 196 -12.66 -1.77 11.06
N GLU A 197 -12.15 -2.08 9.87
CA GLU A 197 -12.76 -3.05 8.95
C GLU A 197 -12.79 -4.46 9.54
N GLU A 198 -11.70 -4.87 10.20
CA GLU A 198 -11.61 -6.16 10.87
C GLU A 198 -12.62 -6.27 12.02
N HIS A 199 -12.83 -5.19 12.77
CA HIS A 199 -13.79 -5.16 13.87
C HIS A 199 -15.23 -5.39 13.38
N GLY A 200 -15.63 -4.78 12.27
CA GLY A 200 -16.95 -5.00 11.66
C GLY A 200 -17.17 -6.47 11.24
N LEU A 201 -16.12 -7.12 10.72
CA LEU A 201 -16.15 -8.56 10.40
C LEU A 201 -16.25 -9.43 11.65
N VAL A 202 -15.53 -9.09 12.72
CA VAL A 202 -15.62 -9.80 14.01
C VAL A 202 -17.04 -9.71 14.57
N MET A 203 -17.69 -8.54 14.53
CA MET A 203 -19.07 -8.39 14.98
C MET A 203 -20.05 -9.24 14.17
N LEU A 204 -19.88 -9.31 12.84
CA LEU A 204 -20.66 -10.20 11.98
C LEU A 204 -20.48 -11.67 12.38
N LEU A 205 -19.22 -12.11 12.54
CA LEU A 205 -18.91 -13.48 12.93
C LEU A 205 -19.48 -13.82 14.30
N GLU A 206 -19.36 -12.92 15.28
CA GLU A 206 -19.89 -13.12 16.62
C GLU A 206 -21.43 -13.19 16.62
N HIS A 207 -22.10 -12.32 15.86
CA HIS A 207 -23.56 -12.38 15.70
C HIS A 207 -24.00 -13.71 15.07
N ILE A 208 -23.30 -14.17 14.03
CA ILE A 208 -23.58 -15.44 13.36
C ILE A 208 -23.32 -16.61 14.31
N GLN A 209 -22.22 -16.60 15.07
CA GLN A 209 -21.92 -17.62 16.08
C GLN A 209 -22.98 -17.67 17.17
N ARG A 210 -23.39 -16.53 17.74
CA ARG A 210 -24.47 -16.46 18.74
C ARG A 210 -25.79 -16.98 18.18
N THR A 211 -26.12 -16.63 16.93
CA THR A 211 -27.33 -17.10 16.27
C THR A 211 -27.27 -18.61 16.04
N LEU A 212 -26.12 -19.12 15.59
CA LEU A 212 -25.89 -20.55 15.39
C LEU A 212 -25.96 -21.30 16.72
N GLU A 213 -25.37 -20.77 17.80
CA GLU A 213 -25.51 -21.29 19.15
C GLU A 213 -26.94 -21.39 19.61
N GLN A 214 -27.73 -20.32 19.43
CA GLN A 214 -29.13 -20.33 19.81
C GLN A 214 -29.92 -21.35 19.00
N THR A 215 -29.64 -21.49 17.70
CA THR A 215 -30.28 -22.53 16.88
C THR A 215 -29.90 -23.94 17.32
N LEU A 216 -28.61 -24.21 17.57
CA LEU A 216 -28.13 -25.49 18.07
C LEU A 216 -28.65 -25.81 19.48
N LYS A 217 -28.71 -24.83 20.37
CA LYS A 217 -29.28 -24.99 21.73
C LYS A 217 -30.77 -25.23 21.68
N ARG A 218 -31.53 -24.50 20.83
CA ARG A 218 -32.97 -24.75 20.59
C ARG A 218 -33.22 -26.14 20.04
N GLU A 219 -32.35 -26.64 19.16
CA GLU A 219 -32.45 -28.02 18.65
C GLU A 219 -32.06 -29.07 19.70
N ARG A 220 -31.21 -28.71 20.68
CA ARG A 220 -30.88 -29.56 21.84
C ARG A 220 -31.95 -29.57 22.93
N ASP A 221 -32.82 -28.55 22.99
CA ASP A 221 -33.88 -28.43 24.00
C ASP A 221 -35.23 -28.95 23.45
N PRO A 222 -35.76 -30.09 23.93
CA PRO A 222 -36.98 -30.71 23.37
C PRO A 222 -38.29 -29.94 23.67
N ARG A 223 -38.24 -28.69 24.15
CA ARG A 223 -39.40 -27.93 24.64
C ARG A 223 -39.77 -26.68 23.84
N VAL A 224 -38.99 -26.26 22.85
CA VAL A 224 -39.34 -25.05 22.06
C VAL A 224 -39.94 -25.44 20.71
N ALA A 225 -41.17 -25.92 20.77
CA ALA A 225 -42.12 -25.74 19.67
C ALA A 225 -42.65 -24.30 19.74
N LEU A 226 -42.69 -23.61 18.59
CA LEU A 226 -43.85 -22.85 18.07
C LEU A 226 -43.39 -21.84 17.01
N SER A 227 -43.60 -22.18 15.74
CA SER A 227 -44.43 -21.40 14.79
C SER A 227 -44.14 -21.78 13.34
N SER A 228 -44.68 -22.92 12.91
CA SER A 228 -45.25 -23.02 11.57
C SER A 228 -46.38 -24.05 11.63
N ALA A 229 -47.60 -23.57 11.40
CA ALA A 229 -48.80 -24.38 11.35
C ALA A 229 -48.72 -25.32 10.14
N GLY A 230 -48.81 -26.62 10.39
CA GLY A 230 -48.88 -27.63 9.32
C GLY A 230 -48.30 -28.98 9.73
N SER A 231 -49.15 -29.82 10.33
CA SER A 231 -49.05 -31.29 10.46
C SER A 231 -47.82 -31.93 11.15
N SER A 232 -48.13 -32.64 12.25
CA SER A 232 -47.33 -33.67 12.94
C SER A 232 -45.94 -33.28 13.46
N SER A 233 -45.90 -32.56 14.59
CA SER A 233 -44.67 -32.49 15.39
C SER A 233 -44.44 -33.82 16.12
N SER A 234 -43.69 -34.73 15.48
CA SER A 234 -43.05 -35.81 16.23
C SER A 234 -42.04 -35.16 17.17
N ARG A 235 -42.13 -35.46 18.48
CA ARG A 235 -41.07 -35.18 19.45
C ARG A 235 -39.77 -35.75 18.86
N ARG A 236 -38.83 -34.89 18.43
CA ARG A 236 -37.57 -35.38 17.87
C ARG A 236 -36.77 -36.02 19.01
N ASN A 237 -36.67 -37.34 18.98
CA ASN A 237 -35.81 -38.09 19.89
C ASN A 237 -34.35 -37.66 19.70
N PRO A 238 -33.51 -37.71 20.74
CA PRO A 238 -32.09 -37.44 20.61
C PRO A 238 -31.48 -38.35 19.53
N VAL A 239 -30.65 -37.77 18.65
CA VAL A 239 -29.96 -38.51 17.60
C VAL A 239 -29.07 -39.58 18.24
N GLN A 240 -29.31 -40.84 17.88
CA GLN A 240 -28.57 -42.00 18.35
C GLN A 240 -27.82 -42.64 17.18
N TYR A 241 -26.60 -43.13 17.44
CA TYR A 241 -25.74 -43.79 16.46
C TYR A 241 -25.56 -45.29 16.75
N GLU A 242 -26.42 -45.86 17.58
CA GLU A 242 -26.60 -47.30 17.70
C GLU A 242 -27.89 -47.65 16.97
N LEU A 243 -27.75 -48.06 15.70
CA LEU A 243 -28.87 -48.17 14.76
C LEU A 243 -29.17 -49.63 14.44
N THR A 244 -30.45 -49.98 14.37
CA THR A 244 -30.89 -51.22 13.69
C THR A 244 -30.98 -50.97 12.19
N GLU A 245 -30.98 -52.03 11.37
CA GLU A 245 -31.16 -51.91 9.91
C GLU A 245 -32.45 -51.14 9.57
N ALA A 246 -33.56 -51.45 10.23
CA ALA A 246 -34.83 -50.75 10.03
C ALA A 246 -34.74 -49.25 10.37
N MET A 247 -34.02 -48.88 11.43
CA MET A 247 -33.78 -47.47 11.78
C MET A 247 -32.89 -46.78 10.75
N PHE A 248 -31.84 -47.45 10.28
CA PHE A 248 -30.95 -46.91 9.25
C PHE A 248 -31.72 -46.65 7.95
N THR A 249 -32.50 -47.62 7.46
CA THR A 249 -33.35 -47.45 6.27
C THR A 249 -34.38 -46.34 6.46
N PHE A 250 -34.98 -46.22 7.65
CA PHE A 250 -35.90 -45.11 7.95
C PHE A 250 -35.20 -43.75 7.87
N ASN A 251 -33.98 -43.65 8.41
CA ASN A 251 -33.17 -42.43 8.38
C ASN A 251 -32.73 -42.04 6.96
N GLU A 252 -32.62 -43.00 6.03
CA GLU A 252 -32.32 -42.68 4.63
C GLU A 252 -33.44 -41.89 3.95
N ALA A 253 -34.69 -42.20 4.28
CA ALA A 253 -35.86 -41.46 3.80
C ALA A 253 -36.14 -40.21 4.65
N ASN A 254 -35.88 -40.28 5.96
CA ASN A 254 -36.17 -39.23 6.93
C ASN A 254 -34.92 -38.87 7.71
N ASP A 255 -34.07 -38.03 7.11
CA ASP A 255 -32.83 -37.58 7.74
C ASP A 255 -33.06 -37.01 9.14
N PRO A 256 -32.39 -37.56 10.18
CA PRO A 256 -32.67 -37.20 11.56
C PRO A 256 -32.05 -35.87 11.98
N PHE A 257 -31.09 -35.34 11.21
CA PHE A 257 -30.24 -34.23 11.65
C PHE A 257 -29.65 -33.40 10.49
N ALA A 258 -28.75 -33.95 9.69
CA ALA A 258 -27.87 -33.20 8.79
C ALA A 258 -28.62 -32.28 7.81
N HIS A 259 -29.74 -32.74 7.24
CA HIS A 259 -30.55 -31.95 6.31
C HIS A 259 -31.37 -30.87 7.01
N ALA A 260 -31.80 -31.10 8.25
CA ALA A 260 -32.42 -30.04 9.06
C ALA A 260 -31.40 -28.96 9.43
N PHE A 261 -30.20 -29.37 9.83
CA PHE A 261 -29.11 -28.48 10.15
C PHE A 261 -28.66 -27.65 8.94
N VAL A 262 -28.48 -28.27 7.76
CA VAL A 262 -28.16 -27.58 6.51
C VAL A 262 -29.24 -26.56 6.12
N ARG A 263 -30.53 -26.86 6.33
CA ARG A 263 -31.61 -25.88 6.11
C ARG A 263 -31.47 -24.67 7.04
N GLY A 264 -31.13 -24.91 8.31
CA GLY A 264 -30.82 -23.86 9.28
C GLY A 264 -29.64 -22.98 8.83
N LEU A 265 -28.52 -23.61 8.45
CA LEU A 265 -27.34 -22.92 7.94
C LEU A 265 -27.64 -22.11 6.67
N ARG A 266 -28.43 -22.67 5.74
CA ARG A 266 -28.85 -21.95 4.53
C ARG A 266 -29.67 -20.71 4.86
N SER A 267 -30.59 -20.82 5.82
CA SER A 267 -31.38 -19.68 6.28
C SER A 267 -30.51 -18.62 6.95
N LEU A 268 -29.52 -19.02 7.75
CA LEU A 268 -28.58 -18.12 8.42
C LEU A 268 -27.71 -17.36 7.41
N LEU A 269 -27.20 -18.06 6.39
CA LEU A 269 -26.32 -17.48 5.37
C LEU A 269 -27.08 -16.65 4.32
N ALA A 270 -28.40 -16.84 4.18
CA ALA A 270 -29.20 -16.19 3.14
C ALA A 270 -29.14 -14.66 3.18
N ALA A 271 -29.17 -14.05 4.38
CA ALA A 271 -29.13 -12.59 4.55
C ALA A 271 -27.80 -11.96 4.10
N PHE A 272 -26.71 -12.74 4.12
CA PHE A 272 -25.36 -12.31 3.76
C PHE A 272 -25.04 -12.55 2.28
N ARG A 273 -25.85 -13.37 1.60
CA ARG A 273 -25.63 -13.74 0.20
C ARG A 273 -25.99 -12.56 -0.71
N GLY A 274 -24.99 -12.05 -1.42
CA GLY A 274 -25.15 -10.93 -2.36
C GLY A 274 -25.20 -9.54 -1.72
N SER A 275 -25.25 -9.45 -0.38
CA SER A 275 -25.15 -8.19 0.37
C SER A 275 -23.70 -7.86 0.77
N LEU A 276 -22.81 -8.86 0.77
CA LEU A 276 -21.40 -8.72 1.11
C LEU A 276 -20.48 -8.93 -0.09
N SER A 277 -19.26 -8.40 -0.01
CA SER A 277 -18.19 -8.71 -0.97
C SER A 277 -17.86 -10.20 -0.95
N ARG A 278 -17.30 -10.72 -2.05
CA ARG A 278 -16.95 -12.14 -2.18
C ARG A 278 -15.97 -12.59 -1.09
N SER A 279 -14.97 -11.77 -0.74
CA SER A 279 -14.01 -12.07 0.32
C SER A 279 -14.68 -12.16 1.69
N ASN A 280 -15.59 -11.23 1.99
CA ASN A 280 -16.24 -11.15 3.30
C ASN A 280 -17.25 -12.28 3.48
N TYR A 281 -18.02 -12.60 2.43
CA TYR A 281 -18.91 -13.77 2.44
C TYR A 281 -18.12 -15.08 2.61
N ARG A 282 -16.98 -15.23 1.91
CA ARG A 282 -16.08 -16.38 2.06
C ARG A 282 -15.58 -16.53 3.50
N ALA A 283 -15.15 -15.42 4.13
CA ALA A 283 -14.70 -15.43 5.52
C ALA A 283 -15.80 -15.84 6.51
N ILE A 284 -17.04 -15.38 6.28
CA ILE A 284 -18.20 -15.81 7.08
C ILE A 284 -18.47 -17.30 6.92
N VAL A 285 -18.49 -17.82 5.69
CA VAL A 285 -18.71 -19.25 5.43
C VAL A 285 -17.63 -20.09 6.13
N HIS A 286 -16.36 -19.66 6.07
CA HIS A 286 -15.28 -20.31 6.79
C HIS A 286 -15.51 -20.29 8.31
N GLY A 287 -15.85 -19.15 8.90
CA GLY A 287 -16.15 -19.04 10.33
C GLY A 287 -17.32 -19.91 10.77
N VAL A 288 -18.39 -19.98 9.97
CA VAL A 288 -19.54 -20.88 10.20
C VAL A 288 -19.11 -22.34 10.12
N ALA A 289 -18.24 -22.70 9.18
CA ALA A 289 -17.74 -24.05 9.03
C ALA A 289 -16.89 -24.48 10.23
N LEU A 290 -15.95 -23.64 10.67
CA LEU A 290 -15.11 -23.89 11.84
C LEU A 290 -15.95 -24.04 13.11
N TYR A 291 -16.91 -23.12 13.31
CA TYR A 291 -17.79 -23.18 14.46
C TYR A 291 -18.69 -24.43 14.43
N SER A 292 -19.29 -24.75 13.29
CA SER A 292 -20.10 -25.97 13.15
C SER A 292 -19.29 -27.23 13.41
N ALA A 293 -18.08 -27.32 12.86
CA ALA A 293 -17.21 -28.47 13.03
C ALA A 293 -16.80 -28.66 14.50
N THR A 294 -16.38 -27.59 15.18
CA THR A 294 -16.00 -27.62 16.60
C THR A 294 -17.17 -28.00 17.51
N GLN A 295 -18.39 -27.52 17.24
CA GLN A 295 -19.58 -27.91 18.01
C GLN A 295 -19.98 -29.37 17.80
N LEU A 296 -19.85 -29.89 16.58
CA LEU A 296 -20.11 -31.30 16.28
C LEU A 296 -19.07 -32.21 16.92
N GLU A 297 -17.80 -31.82 16.85
CA GLU A 297 -16.71 -32.54 17.51
C GLU A 297 -16.91 -32.57 19.03
N SER A 298 -17.17 -31.41 19.65
CA SER A 298 -17.46 -31.30 21.07
C SER A 298 -18.67 -32.12 21.49
N TRP A 299 -19.74 -32.12 20.68
CA TRP A 299 -20.93 -32.93 20.94
C TRP A 299 -20.62 -34.43 20.92
N PHE A 300 -19.88 -34.89 19.91
CA PHE A 300 -19.52 -36.29 19.76
C PHE A 300 -18.59 -36.78 20.89
N LEU A 301 -17.68 -35.92 21.37
CA LEU A 301 -16.72 -36.29 22.41
C LEU A 301 -17.25 -36.11 23.84
N SER A 302 -18.15 -35.15 24.07
CA SER A 302 -18.69 -34.84 25.40
C SER A 302 -19.68 -35.88 25.92
N LYS A 303 -20.41 -36.55 25.02
CA LYS A 303 -21.29 -37.66 25.38
C LYS A 303 -20.56 -38.97 25.17
N VAL A 304 -20.86 -39.98 25.99
CA VAL A 304 -20.50 -41.37 25.65
C VAL A 304 -21.47 -41.85 24.58
N THR A 305 -21.34 -41.31 23.37
CA THR A 305 -22.05 -41.79 22.19
C THR A 305 -21.49 -43.15 21.83
N ARG A 306 -22.32 -44.18 21.98
CA ARG A 306 -22.03 -45.52 21.48
C ARG A 306 -22.41 -45.58 20.01
N VAL A 307 -21.56 -46.19 19.21
CA VAL A 307 -21.67 -46.23 17.75
C VAL A 307 -21.55 -47.69 17.32
N ASN A 308 -22.45 -48.15 16.46
CA ASN A 308 -22.27 -49.42 15.73
C ASN A 308 -21.90 -49.14 14.27
N GLN A 309 -21.61 -50.17 13.45
CA GLN A 309 -21.18 -49.98 12.06
C GLN A 309 -22.17 -49.14 11.25
N LEU A 310 -23.47 -49.38 11.42
CA LEU A 310 -24.53 -48.58 10.75
C LEU A 310 -24.54 -47.13 11.24
N GLY A 311 -24.31 -46.91 12.54
CA GLY A 311 -24.11 -45.57 13.09
C GLY A 311 -22.87 -44.86 12.57
N ALA A 312 -21.76 -45.58 12.39
CA ALA A 312 -20.54 -45.01 11.81
C ALA A 312 -20.76 -44.56 10.36
N LEU A 313 -21.52 -45.34 9.58
CA LEU A 313 -21.95 -44.96 8.23
C LEU A 313 -22.89 -43.75 8.24
N GLN A 314 -23.85 -43.70 9.16
CA GLN A 314 -24.74 -42.55 9.32
C GLN A 314 -23.94 -41.28 9.69
N PHE A 315 -22.98 -41.40 10.61
CA PHE A 315 -22.12 -40.29 11.01
C PHE A 315 -21.29 -39.77 9.83
N ASP A 316 -20.64 -40.64 9.04
CA ASP A 316 -19.93 -40.21 7.81
C ASP A 316 -20.86 -39.47 6.84
N LYS A 317 -22.07 -40.01 6.62
CA LYS A 317 -23.09 -39.40 5.76
C LYS A 317 -23.47 -38.01 6.26
N ASP A 318 -23.73 -37.85 7.56
CA ASP A 318 -24.13 -36.57 8.16
C ASP A 318 -23.02 -35.51 8.02
N ILE A 319 -21.78 -35.88 8.35
CA ILE A 319 -20.61 -35.00 8.18
C ILE A 319 -20.42 -34.60 6.71
N ARG A 320 -20.58 -35.56 5.79
CA ARG A 320 -20.45 -35.32 4.35
C ARG A 320 -21.52 -34.37 3.82
N VAL A 321 -22.78 -34.53 4.24
CA VAL A 321 -23.89 -33.64 3.83
C VAL A 321 -23.60 -32.20 4.24
N ILE A 322 -23.16 -31.99 5.49
CA ILE A 322 -22.88 -30.66 6.02
C ILE A 322 -21.66 -30.03 5.34
N SER A 323 -20.55 -30.79 5.24
CA SER A 323 -19.32 -30.33 4.61
C SER A 323 -19.51 -30.02 3.12
N THR A 324 -20.30 -30.82 2.39
CA THR A 324 -20.59 -30.60 0.97
C THR A 324 -21.39 -29.32 0.75
N PHE A 325 -22.39 -29.07 1.60
CA PHE A 325 -23.16 -27.82 1.54
C PHE A 325 -22.26 -26.59 1.75
N LEU A 326 -21.46 -26.58 2.82
CA LEU A 326 -20.58 -25.44 3.15
C LEU A 326 -19.46 -25.25 2.11
N SER A 327 -18.91 -26.33 1.55
CA SER A 327 -17.89 -26.25 0.49
C SER A 327 -18.43 -25.64 -0.80
N GLY A 328 -19.73 -25.85 -1.09
CA GLY A 328 -20.42 -25.25 -2.22
C GLY A 328 -20.82 -23.80 -2.03
N GLU A 329 -20.76 -23.28 -0.80
CA GLU A 329 -21.12 -21.90 -0.46
C GLU A 329 -19.88 -20.99 -0.47
N GLY A 330 -20.00 -19.81 -1.09
CA GLY A 330 -19.01 -18.73 -1.01
C GLY A 330 -17.62 -19.02 -1.60
N GLY A 331 -17.38 -20.21 -2.17
CA GLY A 331 -16.08 -20.62 -2.69
C GLY A 331 -15.03 -20.90 -1.61
N ALA A 332 -15.44 -21.21 -0.38
CA ALA A 332 -14.57 -21.49 0.77
C ALA A 332 -14.17 -22.99 0.88
N GLY A 333 -14.09 -23.70 -0.26
CA GLY A 333 -14.01 -25.16 -0.27
C GLY A 333 -12.73 -25.75 0.35
N GLU A 334 -11.61 -25.02 0.31
CA GLU A 334 -10.37 -25.46 0.96
C GLU A 334 -10.45 -25.25 2.48
N GLU A 335 -10.92 -24.08 2.90
CA GLU A 335 -11.07 -23.75 4.31
C GLU A 335 -12.11 -24.61 5.02
N VAL A 336 -13.21 -24.94 4.34
CA VAL A 336 -14.21 -25.90 4.85
C VAL A 336 -13.61 -27.30 4.99
N ARG A 337 -12.75 -27.71 4.06
CA ARG A 337 -12.07 -29.01 4.12
C ARG A 337 -11.13 -29.09 5.32
N GLU A 338 -10.39 -28.02 5.60
CA GLU A 338 -9.53 -27.91 6.78
C GLU A 338 -10.36 -27.89 8.07
N ALA A 339 -11.45 -27.12 8.12
CA ALA A 339 -12.34 -27.04 9.28
C ALA A 339 -12.96 -28.40 9.65
N PHE A 340 -13.37 -29.21 8.67
CA PHE A 340 -13.98 -30.52 8.86
C PHE A 340 -12.97 -31.68 8.91
N ALA A 341 -11.67 -31.38 8.91
CA ALA A 341 -10.59 -32.38 8.90
C ALA A 341 -10.72 -33.39 10.04
N THR A 342 -10.86 -32.89 11.28
CA THR A 342 -10.95 -33.72 12.49
C THR A 342 -12.16 -34.63 12.42
N LEU A 343 -13.34 -34.10 12.10
CA LEU A 343 -14.58 -34.88 11.97
C LEU A 343 -14.50 -35.95 10.87
N THR A 344 -13.85 -35.64 9.75
CA THR A 344 -13.62 -36.61 8.67
C THR A 344 -12.68 -37.73 9.13
N GLN A 345 -11.60 -37.40 9.83
CA GLN A 345 -10.68 -38.39 10.40
C GLN A 345 -11.38 -39.24 11.48
N LEU A 346 -12.27 -38.65 12.29
CA LEU A 346 -13.11 -39.38 13.23
C LEU A 346 -14.03 -40.37 12.51
N ALA A 347 -14.70 -39.94 11.44
CA ALA A 347 -15.56 -40.80 10.62
C ALA A 347 -14.76 -41.95 9.99
N GLU A 348 -13.54 -41.70 9.51
CA GLU A 348 -12.64 -42.74 8.98
C GLU A 348 -12.27 -43.78 10.04
N VAL A 349 -11.91 -43.34 11.25
CA VAL A 349 -11.61 -44.26 12.36
C VAL A 349 -12.85 -45.05 12.77
N LEU A 350 -14.02 -44.43 12.78
CA LEU A 350 -15.27 -45.11 13.13
C LEU A 350 -15.71 -46.13 12.07
N ASN A 351 -15.31 -45.99 10.81
CA ASN A 351 -15.74 -46.88 9.72
C ASN A 351 -14.75 -48.01 9.41
N VAL A 352 -13.71 -48.21 10.23
CA VAL A 352 -12.84 -49.40 10.10
C VAL A 352 -13.63 -50.66 10.45
N ASP A 353 -13.31 -51.77 9.78
CA ASP A 353 -13.98 -53.06 10.01
C ASP A 353 -13.46 -53.73 11.28
N THR A 354 -12.15 -53.67 11.51
CA THR A 354 -11.50 -54.16 12.73
C THR A 354 -10.59 -53.10 13.35
N PRO A 355 -10.28 -53.18 14.66
CA PRO A 355 -9.37 -52.23 15.30
C PRO A 355 -7.97 -52.17 14.67
N GLN A 356 -7.52 -53.24 13.99
CA GLN A 356 -6.19 -53.28 13.35
C GLN A 356 -6.16 -52.47 12.05
N ASP A 357 -7.27 -52.40 11.32
CA ASP A 357 -7.37 -51.68 10.04
C ASP A 357 -7.18 -50.17 10.21
N VAL A 358 -7.23 -49.66 11.44
CA VAL A 358 -6.88 -48.26 11.74
C VAL A 358 -5.42 -47.94 11.35
N LEU A 359 -4.53 -48.92 11.32
CA LEU A 359 -3.14 -48.76 10.88
C LEU A 359 -3.06 -48.39 9.38
N ASP A 360 -4.12 -48.69 8.62
CA ASP A 360 -4.23 -48.32 7.21
C ASP A 360 -4.73 -46.90 6.96
N VAL A 361 -5.18 -46.20 8.00
CA VAL A 361 -5.64 -44.81 7.87
C VAL A 361 -4.80 -43.86 8.70
N TYR A 362 -4.30 -44.31 9.86
CA TYR A 362 -3.54 -43.51 10.79
C TYR A 362 -2.29 -42.88 10.17
N GLY A 363 -2.12 -41.57 10.38
CA GLY A 363 -0.96 -40.82 9.87
C GLY A 363 -0.96 -40.54 8.37
N ARG A 364 -1.89 -41.09 7.59
CA ARG A 364 -1.94 -40.87 6.13
C ARG A 364 -2.58 -39.53 5.79
N ARG A 365 -1.97 -38.79 4.86
CA ARG A 365 -2.56 -37.56 4.29
C ARG A 365 -3.67 -37.95 3.32
N ARG A 366 -4.88 -37.40 3.48
CA ARG A 366 -6.02 -37.62 2.58
C ARG A 366 -6.59 -36.29 2.08
N ARG A 367 -6.84 -36.23 0.76
CA ARG A 367 -7.43 -35.05 0.08
C ARG A 367 -6.71 -33.71 0.40
N GLY A 368 -5.39 -33.75 0.56
CA GLY A 368 -4.55 -32.58 0.87
C GLY A 368 -4.45 -32.24 2.36
N VAL A 369 -5.26 -32.84 3.23
CA VAL A 369 -5.26 -32.56 4.68
C VAL A 369 -4.38 -33.57 5.42
N ALA A 370 -3.46 -33.06 6.24
CA ALA A 370 -2.60 -33.89 7.08
C ALA A 370 -3.40 -34.53 8.23
N TRP A 371 -2.94 -35.70 8.68
CA TRP A 371 -3.51 -36.34 9.86
C TRP A 371 -3.25 -35.51 11.11
N THR A 372 -4.28 -35.27 11.92
CA THR A 372 -4.21 -34.40 13.12
C THR A 372 -4.59 -35.11 14.41
N LEU A 373 -5.31 -36.23 14.34
CA LEU A 373 -5.75 -36.96 15.53
C LEU A 373 -4.59 -37.62 16.28
N PRO A 374 -4.36 -37.31 17.57
CA PRO A 374 -3.35 -38.01 18.35
C PRO A 374 -3.75 -39.46 18.63
N ALA A 375 -2.76 -40.35 18.81
CA ALA A 375 -2.97 -41.78 19.06
C ALA A 375 -3.98 -42.07 20.20
N ALA A 376 -3.94 -41.29 21.28
CA ALA A 376 -4.88 -41.41 22.39
C ALA A 376 -6.34 -41.15 21.95
N ARG A 377 -6.56 -40.13 21.12
CA ARG A 377 -7.88 -39.80 20.58
C ARG A 377 -8.38 -40.90 19.64
N VAL A 378 -7.50 -41.47 18.82
CA VAL A 378 -7.86 -42.59 17.94
C VAL A 378 -8.35 -43.79 18.76
N LYS A 379 -7.64 -44.16 19.84
CA LYS A 379 -8.08 -45.23 20.74
C LYS A 379 -9.40 -44.91 21.43
N GLU A 380 -9.61 -43.68 21.88
CA GLU A 380 -10.89 -43.23 22.47
C GLU A 380 -12.06 -43.33 21.47
N VAL A 381 -11.81 -43.03 20.20
CA VAL A 381 -12.84 -43.08 19.16
C VAL A 381 -13.16 -44.52 18.78
N LEU A 382 -12.15 -45.39 18.68
CA LEU A 382 -12.35 -46.83 18.52
C LEU A 382 -13.15 -47.44 19.68
N SER A 383 -12.96 -46.99 20.92
CA SER A 383 -13.74 -47.51 22.06
C SER A 383 -15.20 -47.05 22.07
N ARG A 384 -15.57 -46.08 21.22
CA ARG A 384 -16.99 -45.74 20.98
C ARG A 384 -17.72 -46.82 20.18
N ARG A 385 -17.00 -47.65 19.41
CA ARG A 385 -17.56 -48.75 18.63
C ARG A 385 -17.98 -49.89 19.54
N VAL A 386 -19.27 -50.21 19.56
CA VAL A 386 -19.83 -51.24 20.44
C VAL A 386 -19.34 -52.64 20.12
N GLU A 387 -18.87 -52.88 18.89
CA GLU A 387 -18.36 -54.17 18.44
C GLU A 387 -16.88 -54.38 18.82
N PHE A 388 -16.17 -53.35 19.23
CA PHE A 388 -14.74 -53.42 19.49
C PHE A 388 -14.45 -53.64 20.98
N ALA A 389 -13.70 -54.71 21.28
CA ALA A 389 -13.25 -54.97 22.63
C ALA A 389 -12.06 -54.07 23.01
N ASP A 390 -12.11 -53.47 24.20
CA ASP A 390 -11.04 -52.61 24.73
C ASP A 390 -9.67 -53.29 24.75
N ALA A 391 -9.62 -54.61 24.99
CA ALA A 391 -8.40 -55.39 24.97
C ALA A 391 -7.71 -55.38 23.60
N SER A 392 -8.47 -55.39 22.50
CA SER A 392 -7.95 -55.33 21.14
C SER A 392 -7.43 -53.92 20.80
N ILE A 393 -8.12 -52.88 21.27
CA ILE A 393 -7.73 -51.48 21.06
C ILE A 393 -6.45 -51.15 21.84
N ASN A 394 -6.32 -51.65 23.08
CA ASN A 394 -5.16 -51.39 23.93
C ASN A 394 -3.86 -51.99 23.35
N LYS A 395 -3.96 -53.10 22.62
CA LYS A 395 -2.83 -53.75 21.92
C LYS A 395 -2.32 -52.96 20.71
N LEU A 396 -3.07 -51.97 20.21
CA LEU A 396 -2.66 -51.17 19.06
C LEU A 396 -1.46 -50.27 19.39
N VAL A 397 -0.47 -50.29 18.51
CA VAL A 397 0.72 -49.43 18.57
C VAL A 397 0.64 -48.43 17.42
N LEU A 398 0.17 -47.22 17.73
CA LEU A 398 0.09 -46.11 16.80
C LEU A 398 1.35 -45.25 16.97
N LYS A 399 2.26 -45.28 15.99
CA LYS A 399 3.54 -44.54 16.02
C LYS A 399 3.47 -43.29 15.16
#